data_AF-A0A1E7GM46-F1
#
_entry.id   AF-A0A1E7GM46-F1
#
_cell.length_a   1.000
_cell.length_b   1.000
_cell.length_c   1.000
_cell.angle_alpha   90.00
_cell.angle_beta   90.00
_cell.angle_gamma   90.00
#
_symmetry.space_group_name_H-M   'P 1'
#
loop_
_entity.id
_entity.type
_entity.pdbx_description
1 polymer ?
#
loop_
_entity_poly.entity_id
_entity_poly.type
_entity_poly.pdbx_seq_one_letter_code
_entity_poly.pdbx_strand_id
1 'polypeptide(L)' 'MWIVLPLMLLLMPSQSHAYLDPGAGSMLLQIILGGLAGLAILSRLFWQRIKACFFNKVKNPSEPKQ' A
#
# COMPACT_ATOMS: atom_id res chain seq x y z
N MET A 1 -11.21 34.31 30.11
CA MET A 1 -12.18 34.31 28.99
C MET A 1 -11.75 35.18 27.80
N TRP A 2 -11.22 36.39 28.01
CA TRP A 2 -10.87 37.34 26.94
C TRP A 2 -9.69 36.95 26.03
N ILE A 3 -8.81 36.04 26.47
CA ILE A 3 -7.66 35.55 25.69
C ILE A 3 -8.03 34.29 24.89
N VAL A 4 -8.99 33.51 25.39
CA VAL A 4 -9.43 32.26 24.77
C VAL A 4 -10.21 32.55 23.48
N LEU A 5 -10.98 33.65 23.47
CA LEU A 5 -11.79 34.07 22.32
C LEU A 5 -10.94 34.47 21.09
N PRO A 6 -9.93 35.37 21.18
CA PRO A 6 -9.07 35.69 20.04
C PRO A 6 -8.19 34.50 19.63
N LEU A 7 -7.77 33.66 20.59
CA LEU A 7 -7.00 32.45 20.29
C LEU A 7 -7.80 31.46 19.44
N MET A 8 -9.10 31.28 19.74
CA MET A 8 -10.02 30.45 18.94
C MET A 8 -10.24 31.01 17.52
N LEU A 9 -10.26 32.33 17.36
CA LEU A 9 -10.45 32.98 16.06
C LEU A 9 -9.20 32.87 15.16
N LEU A 10 -8.00 32.84 15.76
CA LEU A 10 -6.72 32.65 15.07
C LEU A 10 -6.49 31.20 14.60
N LEU A 11 -7.27 30.24 15.11
CA LEU A 11 -7.19 28.81 14.79
C LEU A 11 -8.08 28.41 13.61
N MET A 12 -8.74 29.34 12.91
CA MET A 12 -9.60 29.05 11.76
C MET A 12 -8.76 28.94 10.47
N PRO A 13 -8.48 27.74 9.94
CA PRO A 13 -7.66 27.59 8.75
C PRO A 13 -8.48 28.01 7.52
N SER A 14 -7.91 28.90 6.71
CA SER A 14 -8.42 29.24 5.38
C SER A 14 -8.33 28.03 4.47
N GLN A 15 -9.44 27.65 3.83
CA GLN A 15 -9.56 26.45 3.00
C GLN A 15 -8.60 26.49 1.80
N SER A 16 -7.44 25.86 1.97
CA SER A 16 -6.51 25.55 0.90
C SER A 16 -6.80 24.13 0.41
N HIS A 17 -7.22 23.98 -0.84
CA HIS A 17 -7.38 22.69 -1.51
C HIS A 17 -6.02 22.07 -1.93
N ALA A 18 -4.95 22.36 -1.21
CA ALA A 18 -3.70 21.60 -1.35
C ALA A 18 -3.95 20.20 -0.77
N TYR A 19 -3.88 19.19 -1.62
CA TYR A 19 -4.14 17.76 -1.41
C TYR A 19 -3.36 17.07 -0.26
N LEU A 20 -2.68 17.83 0.59
CA LEU A 20 -2.05 17.39 1.82
C LEU A 20 -2.61 18.20 2.99
N ASP A 21 -3.77 17.80 3.50
CA ASP A 21 -3.99 17.93 4.94
C ASP A 21 -2.86 17.13 5.63
N PRO A 22 -2.18 17.63 6.69
CA PRO A 22 -1.07 16.91 7.31
C PRO A 22 -1.43 15.48 7.74
N GLY A 23 -2.72 15.16 7.97
CA GLY A 23 -3.19 13.78 8.17
C GLY A 23 -3.25 12.92 6.90
N ALA A 24 -3.52 13.52 5.73
CA ALA A 24 -3.64 12.79 4.46
C ALA A 24 -2.28 12.27 3.96
N GLY A 25 -1.20 13.02 4.19
CA GLY A 25 0.16 12.60 3.84
C GLY A 25 0.59 11.32 4.58
N SER A 26 0.33 11.24 5.88
CA SER A 26 0.63 10.06 6.70
C SER A 26 -0.22 8.85 6.31
N MET A 27 -1.51 9.05 6.03
CA MET A 27 -2.41 7.98 5.59
C MET A 27 -1.96 7.38 4.26
N LEU A 28 -1.55 8.21 3.30
CA LEU A 28 -1.03 7.76 2.01
C LEU A 28 0.25 6.95 2.18
N LEU A 29 1.19 7.42 3.00
CA LEU A 29 2.40 6.67 3.33
C LEU A 29 2.08 5.33 4.01
N GLN A 30 1.13 5.31 4.94
CA GLN A 30 0.72 4.08 5.62
C GLN A 30 0.07 3.07 4.67
N ILE A 31 -0.73 3.51 3.71
CA ILE A 31 -1.32 2.63 2.67
C ILE A 31 -0.22 2.06 1.78
N ILE A 32 0.75 2.88 1.35
CA ILE A 32 1.86 2.42 0.51
C ILE A 32 2.71 1.41 1.27
N LEU A 33 3.13 1.74 2.49
CA LEU A 33 3.97 0.87 3.32
C LEU A 33 3.22 -0.40 3.73
N GLY A 34 1.97 -0.29 4.15
CA GLY A 34 1.12 -1.43 4.51
C GLY A 34 0.83 -2.33 3.31
N GLY A 35 0.58 -1.74 2.14
CA GLY A 35 0.40 -2.46 0.88
C GLY A 35 1.66 -3.21 0.46
N LEU A 36 2.83 -2.58 0.52
CA LEU A 36 4.12 -3.23 0.22
C LEU A 36 4.41 -4.37 1.20
N ALA A 37 4.21 -4.14 2.50
CA ALA A 37 4.42 -5.15 3.53
C ALA A 37 3.49 -6.35 3.33
N GLY A 38 2.20 -6.10 3.07
CA GLY A 38 1.22 -7.13 2.74
C GLY A 38 1.61 -7.92 1.49
N LEU A 39 2.00 -7.23 0.41
CA LEU A 39 2.42 -7.86 -0.84
C LEU A 39 3.68 -8.72 -0.65
N ALA A 40 4.65 -8.27 0.15
CA ALA A 40 5.86 -9.03 0.46
C ALA A 40 5.53 -10.32 1.22
N ILE A 41 4.63 -10.26 2.20
CA ILE A 41 4.17 -11.43 2.96
C ILE A 41 3.41 -12.40 2.06
N LEU A 42 2.46 -11.91 1.25
CA LEU A 42 1.72 -12.73 0.30
C LEU A 42 2.67 -13.40 -0.70
N SER A 43 3.62 -12.66 -1.25
CA SER A 43 4.63 -13.20 -2.18
C SER A 43 5.45 -14.32 -1.54
N ARG A 44 5.84 -14.15 -0.27
CA ARG A 44 6.56 -15.18 0.49
C ARG A 44 5.68 -16.41 0.76
N LEU A 45 4.43 -16.22 1.18
CA LEU A 45 3.49 -17.30 1.48
C LEU A 45 3.18 -18.13 0.22
N PHE A 46 2.97 -17.47 -0.91
CA PHE A 46 2.63 -18.10 -2.17
C PHE A 46 3.83 -18.42 -3.06
N TRP A 47 5.07 -18.27 -2.57
CA TRP A 47 6.29 -18.45 -3.38
C TRP A 47 6.31 -19.76 -4.17
N GLN A 48 5.87 -20.87 -3.56
CA GLN A 48 5.80 -22.17 -4.24
C GLN A 48 4.72 -22.21 -5.32
N ARG A 49 3.56 -21.57 -5.12
CA ARG A 49 2.49 -21.50 -6.12
C ARG A 49 2.82 -20.55 -7.26
N ILE A 50 3.48 -19.42 -6.96
CA ILE A 50 4.00 -18.48 -7.96
C ILE A 50 5.03 -19.20 -8.83
N LYS A 51 6.01 -19.87 -8.21
CA LYS A 51 6.97 -20.69 -8.95
C LYS A 51 6.29 -21.81 -9.73
N ALA A 52 5.34 -22.54 -9.15
CA ALA A 52 4.61 -23.56 -9.89
C ALA A 52 3.88 -22.96 -11.09
N CYS A 53 3.20 -21.82 -10.96
CA CYS A 53 2.51 -21.19 -12.08
C CYS A 53 3.48 -20.75 -13.19
N PHE A 54 4.65 -20.22 -12.84
CA PHE A 54 5.66 -19.76 -13.81
C PHE A 54 6.53 -20.88 -14.40
N PHE A 55 6.86 -21.91 -13.62
CA PHE A 55 7.79 -22.97 -14.02
C PHE A 55 7.09 -24.28 -14.46
N ASN A 56 5.80 -24.49 -14.19
CA ASN A 56 5.07 -25.73 -14.55
C ASN A 56 4.68 -25.81 -16.04
N LYS A 57 5.25 -24.95 -16.90
CA LYS A 57 5.13 -24.99 -18.36
C LYS A 57 6.34 -25.60 -19.07
N VAL A 58 7.26 -26.26 -18.36
CA VAL A 58 8.39 -26.96 -18.99
C VAL A 58 8.52 -28.39 -18.46
N LYS A 59 7.48 -29.20 -18.70
CA LYS A 59 7.69 -30.64 -18.81
C LYS A 59 6.71 -31.24 -19.81
N ASN A 60 7.11 -31.24 -21.08
CA ASN A 60 6.74 -32.33 -21.96
C ASN A 60 7.92 -32.73 -22.86
N PRO A 61 8.88 -33.51 -22.33
CA PRO A 61 9.67 -34.39 -23.17
C PRO A 61 9.21 -35.81 -22.88
N SER A 62 8.31 -36.34 -23.71
CA SER A 62 8.48 -37.62 -24.42
C SER A 62 7.15 -38.30 -24.76
N GLU A 63 6.69 -38.10 -26.00
CA GLU A 63 6.42 -39.26 -26.86
C GLU A 63 7.65 -39.42 -27.77
N PRO A 64 8.09 -40.63 -28.18
CA PRO A 64 7.34 -41.88 -28.24
C PRO A 64 8.05 -43.07 -27.55
N LYS A 65 7.29 -44.07 -27.08
CA LYS A 65 7.80 -45.43 -26.96
C LYS A 65 6.76 -46.45 -27.43
N GLN A 66 7.01 -46.89 -28.67
CA GLN A 66 6.64 -48.16 -29.33
C GLN A 66 5.19 -48.36 -29.75
#